data_AF-A0A4R4TWV0-F1
#
_entry.id   AF-A0A4R4TWV0-F1
#
_cell.length_a   1.000
_cell.length_b   1.000
_cell.length_c   1.000
_cell.angle_alpha   90.00
_cell.angle_beta   90.00
_cell.angle_gamma   90.00
#
_symmetry.space_group_name_H-M   'P 1'
#
loop_
_entity.id
_entity.type
_entity.pdbx_description
1 polymer ?
#
loop_
_entity_poly.entity_id
_entity_poly.type
_entity_poly.pdbx_seq_one_letter_code
_entity_poly.pdbx_strand_id
1 'polypeptide(L)'
;MSQVPEPTPYGAWPSPVDAALVASHDGKPEYLGAVGDELWWTAPRPEEGGRRALLRLRPEGGPAECVLPPPWNARSRVIEYGGVPWAGIPRPAGGPLIVFTHYADQRLHAFEPDAPGPP
;
A
#
# COMPACT_ATOMS: atom_id res chain seq x y z
N MET A 1 42.78 -21.98 18.85
CA MET A 1 43.02 -22.02 17.39
C MET A 1 41.67 -21.84 16.71
N SER A 2 41.37 -20.66 16.17
CA SER A 2 40.11 -20.46 15.42
C SER A 2 40.23 -21.14 14.06
N GLN A 3 39.25 -21.99 13.71
CA GLN A 3 39.17 -22.58 12.38
C GLN A 3 38.96 -21.50 11.33
N VAL A 4 39.71 -21.59 10.23
CA VAL A 4 39.43 -20.84 9.01
C VAL A 4 38.24 -21.54 8.33
N PRO A 5 37.13 -20.85 8.04
CA PRO A 5 35.99 -21.45 7.36
C PRO A 5 36.42 -21.93 5.96
N GLU A 6 36.00 -23.15 5.59
CA GLU A 6 36.31 -23.69 4.27
C GLU A 6 35.61 -22.87 3.18
N PRO A 7 36.29 -22.63 2.03
CA PRO A 7 35.72 -21.89 0.92
C PRO A 7 34.49 -22.62 0.38
N THR A 8 33.36 -21.92 0.32
CA THR A 8 32.10 -22.44 -0.17
C THR A 8 31.91 -22.06 -1.65
N PRO A 9 31.41 -22.96 -2.53
CA PRO A 9 31.17 -22.65 -3.94
C PRO A 9 30.25 -21.44 -4.13
N TYR A 10 30.43 -20.71 -5.24
CA TYR A 10 29.52 -19.63 -5.61
C TYR A 10 28.07 -20.15 -5.71
N GLY A 11 27.13 -19.43 -5.09
CA GLY A 11 25.72 -19.81 -5.02
C GLY A 11 25.35 -20.76 -3.87
N ALA A 12 26.33 -21.30 -3.12
CA ALA A 12 26.08 -22.18 -1.98
C ALA A 12 26.30 -21.51 -0.61
N TRP A 13 26.52 -20.19 -0.59
CA TRP A 13 26.69 -19.44 0.65
C TRP A 13 25.38 -19.40 1.44
N PRO A 14 25.42 -19.72 2.75
CA PRO A 14 24.24 -19.57 3.59
C PRO A 14 23.81 -18.10 3.60
N SER A 15 22.55 -17.84 3.28
CA SER A 15 21.96 -16.50 3.25
C SER A 15 20.90 -16.38 4.34
N PRO A 16 20.91 -15.31 5.15
CA PRO A 16 19.79 -14.99 6.05
C PRO A 16 18.58 -14.44 5.29
N VAL A 17 18.72 -14.16 3.99
CA VAL A 17 17.65 -13.67 3.12
C VAL A 17 17.09 -14.85 2.34
N ASP A 18 15.91 -15.33 2.76
CA ASP A 18 15.14 -16.34 2.05
C ASP A 18 14.10 -15.71 1.12
N ALA A 19 13.44 -16.54 0.31
CA ALA A 19 12.44 -16.08 -0.65
C ALA A 19 11.20 -15.45 0.03
N ALA A 20 10.83 -15.92 1.23
CA ALA A 20 9.69 -15.40 1.98
C ALA A 20 9.98 -13.98 2.50
N LEU A 21 11.19 -13.75 3.01
CA LEU A 21 11.64 -12.43 3.44
C LEU A 21 11.62 -11.44 2.28
N VAL A 22 12.10 -11.83 1.10
CA VAL A 22 12.06 -10.99 -0.10
C VAL A 22 10.61 -10.66 -0.48
N ALA A 23 9.73 -11.66 -0.54
CA ALA A 23 8.33 -11.45 -0.92
C ALA A 23 7.55 -10.57 0.07
N SER A 24 7.83 -10.67 1.37
CA SER A 24 7.18 -9.86 2.41
C SER A 24 7.52 -8.36 2.32
N HIS A 25 8.66 -8.02 1.70
CA HIS A 25 9.12 -6.64 1.48
C HIS A 25 8.88 -6.17 0.04
N ASP A 26 8.01 -6.85 -0.71
CA ASP A 26 7.74 -6.50 -2.10
C ASP A 26 7.06 -5.12 -2.24
N GLY A 27 7.57 -4.34 -3.19
CA GLY A 27 7.05 -3.02 -3.56
C GLY A 27 7.45 -1.86 -2.63
N LYS A 28 6.85 -0.70 -2.90
CA LYS A 28 7.12 0.56 -2.19
C LYS A 28 5.84 1.43 -2.11
N PRO A 29 5.80 2.48 -1.28
CA PRO A 29 4.80 3.54 -1.37
C PRO A 29 4.75 4.17 -2.77
N GLU A 30 3.54 4.36 -3.29
CA GLU A 30 3.29 4.95 -4.62
C GLU A 30 2.07 5.88 -4.60
N TYR A 31 2.01 6.82 -5.55
CA TYR A 31 0.92 7.78 -5.70
C TYR A 31 0.66 8.60 -4.42
N LEU A 32 1.73 9.16 -3.85
CA LEU A 32 1.63 10.10 -2.72
C LEU A 32 0.89 11.37 -3.16
N GLY A 33 -0.05 11.82 -2.35
CA GLY A 33 -0.81 13.05 -2.55
C GLY A 33 -1.22 13.67 -1.22
N ALA A 34 -1.40 14.99 -1.21
CA ALA A 34 -1.94 15.72 -0.08
C ALA A 34 -3.46 15.91 -0.25
N VAL A 35 -4.21 15.74 0.83
CA VAL A 35 -5.66 16.01 0.91
C VAL A 35 -5.89 16.93 2.11
N GLY A 36 -5.91 18.24 1.87
CA GLY A 36 -5.79 19.21 2.97
C GLY A 36 -4.43 19.04 3.66
N ASP A 37 -4.46 18.89 4.98
CA ASP A 37 -3.24 18.71 5.81
C ASP A 37 -2.83 17.24 5.97
N GLU A 38 -3.54 16.31 5.31
CA GLU A 38 -3.28 14.87 5.39
C GLU A 38 -2.44 14.37 4.21
N LEU A 39 -1.60 13.37 4.46
CA LEU A 39 -0.84 12.67 3.42
C LEU A 39 -1.44 11.29 3.13
N TRP A 40 -1.56 10.97 1.85
CA TRP A 40 -2.21 9.77 1.37
C TRP A 40 -1.38 9.08 0.30
N TRP A 41 -1.28 7.76 0.33
CA TRP A 41 -0.53 7.00 -0.68
C TRP A 41 -0.99 5.55 -0.75
N THR A 42 -0.65 4.86 -1.83
CA THR A 42 -0.85 3.42 -1.94
C THR A 42 0.37 2.64 -1.46
N ALA A 43 0.16 1.53 -0.77
CA ALA A 43 1.21 0.65 -0.26
C ALA A 43 0.88 -0.82 -0.58
N PRO A 44 1.90 -1.68 -0.77
CA PRO A 44 1.67 -3.06 -1.11
C PRO A 44 1.24 -3.83 0.15
N ARG A 45 0.44 -4.87 -0.04
CA ARG A 45 0.10 -5.86 0.99
C ARG A 45 0.25 -7.26 0.41
N PRO A 46 1.49 -7.80 0.34
CA PRO A 46 1.76 -9.11 -0.24
C PRO A 46 0.93 -10.24 0.41
N GLU A 47 0.88 -10.23 1.75
CA GLU A 47 0.13 -11.21 2.57
C GLU A 47 -1.40 -11.09 2.44
N GLU A 48 -1.91 -10.01 1.84
CA GLU A 48 -3.36 -9.75 1.71
C GLU A 48 -3.81 -9.92 0.24
N GLY A 49 -3.36 -11.00 -0.40
CA GLY A 49 -3.67 -11.31 -1.80
C GLY A 49 -3.00 -10.36 -2.80
N GLY A 50 -1.85 -9.77 -2.43
CA GLY A 50 -1.10 -8.85 -3.30
C GLY A 50 -1.85 -7.55 -3.61
N ARG A 51 -2.81 -7.14 -2.78
CA ARG A 51 -3.57 -5.91 -2.98
C ARG A 51 -2.71 -4.66 -2.75
N ARG A 52 -3.18 -3.53 -3.29
CA ARG A 52 -2.67 -2.19 -2.95
C ARG A 52 -3.62 -1.53 -1.96
N ALA A 53 -3.15 -1.34 -0.73
CA ALA A 53 -3.86 -0.60 0.30
C ALA A 53 -3.74 0.91 0.08
N LEU A 54 -4.76 1.68 0.46
CA LEU A 54 -4.70 3.14 0.54
C LEU A 54 -4.42 3.53 2.00
N LEU A 55 -3.31 4.22 2.22
CA LEU A 55 -2.87 4.67 3.54
C LEU A 55 -3.11 6.16 3.72
N ARG A 56 -3.46 6.54 4.95
CA ARG A 56 -3.72 7.90 5.41
C ARG A 56 -2.79 8.21 6.58
N LEU A 57 -2.10 9.33 6.52
CA LEU A 57 -1.34 9.90 7.64
C LEU A 57 -1.95 11.25 8.01
N ARG A 58 -2.40 11.36 9.25
CA ARG A 58 -3.00 12.57 9.80
C ARG A 58 -1.91 13.57 10.23
N PRO A 59 -2.18 14.90 10.21
CA PRO A 59 -1.19 15.92 10.51
C PRO A 59 -0.67 15.88 11.95
N GLU A 60 -1.42 15.29 12.89
CA GLU A 60 -1.00 15.10 14.29
C GLU A 60 0.19 14.13 14.42
N GLY A 61 0.51 13.40 13.35
CA GLY A 61 1.58 12.40 13.31
C GLY A 61 1.14 11.05 13.87
N GLY A 62 2.04 10.07 13.82
CA GLY A 62 1.78 8.68 14.21
C GLY A 62 1.91 7.71 13.04
N PRO A 63 1.54 6.42 13.25
CA PRO A 63 1.54 5.44 12.18
C PRO A 63 0.45 5.76 11.14
N ALA A 64 0.76 5.47 9.87
CA ALA A 64 -0.22 5.59 8.80
C ALA A 64 -1.32 4.53 8.95
N GLU A 65 -2.57 4.95 8.80
CA GLU A 65 -3.75 4.10 8.87
C GLU A 65 -4.09 3.51 7.50
N CYS A 66 -4.46 2.24 7.45
CA CYS A 66 -5.05 1.62 6.25
C CYS A 66 -6.56 1.78 6.28
N VAL A 67 -7.09 2.73 5.52
CA VAL A 67 -8.53 3.10 5.60
C VAL A 67 -9.44 2.19 4.76
N LEU A 68 -8.86 1.42 3.84
CA LEU A 68 -9.57 0.43 3.03
C LEU A 68 -9.18 -0.98 3.47
N PRO A 69 -10.01 -1.69 4.27
CA PRO A 69 -9.71 -3.05 4.69
C PRO A 69 -9.76 -4.05 3.51
N PRO A 70 -9.17 -5.25 3.63
CA PRO A 70 -9.39 -6.31 2.66
C PRO A 70 -10.90 -6.57 2.43
N PRO A 71 -11.34 -6.83 1.18
CA PRO A 71 -10.53 -7.11 -0.02
C PRO A 71 -10.24 -5.88 -0.90
N TRP A 72 -10.50 -4.65 -0.44
CA TRP A 72 -10.35 -3.44 -1.25
C TRP A 72 -8.92 -3.27 -1.76
N ASN A 73 -8.81 -3.07 -3.08
CA ASN A 73 -7.55 -3.03 -3.81
C ASN A 73 -7.52 -1.78 -4.71
N ALA A 74 -6.78 -0.75 -4.29
CA ALA A 74 -6.67 0.55 -4.97
C ALA A 74 -5.69 0.47 -6.15
N ARG A 75 -6.13 -0.17 -7.24
CA ARG A 75 -5.36 -0.40 -8.46
C ARG A 75 -6.30 -0.46 -9.66
N SER A 76 -5.85 0.06 -10.80
CA SER A 76 -6.57 -0.03 -12.07
C SER A 76 -5.79 -0.82 -13.12
N ARG A 77 -6.47 -1.17 -14.22
CA ARG A 77 -5.89 -1.77 -15.43
C ARG A 77 -5.85 -0.79 -16.60
N VAL A 78 -5.90 0.52 -16.34
CA VAL A 78 -5.68 1.53 -17.40
C VAL A 78 -4.35 1.19 -18.07
N ILE A 79 -4.36 1.04 -19.39
CA ILE A 79 -3.21 0.59 -20.21
C ILE A 79 -2.51 -0.68 -19.71
N GLU A 80 -3.19 -1.52 -18.93
CA GLU A 80 -2.69 -2.74 -18.24
C GLU A 80 -1.56 -2.52 -17.21
N TYR A 81 -0.94 -1.35 -17.18
CA TYR A 81 0.05 -0.96 -16.16
C TYR A 81 -0.57 -0.18 -14.99
N GLY A 82 -1.82 0.25 -15.13
CA GLY A 82 -2.51 1.12 -14.18
C GLY A 82 -2.25 2.60 -14.43
N GLY A 83 -3.06 3.43 -13.78
CA GLY A 83 -2.86 4.87 -13.65
C GLY A 83 -2.85 5.27 -12.19
N VAL A 84 -2.91 6.58 -11.90
CA VAL A 84 -3.15 7.07 -10.53
C VAL A 84 -4.51 6.54 -10.07
N PRO A 85 -4.58 5.65 -9.07
CA PRO A 85 -5.80 4.88 -8.82
C PRO A 85 -6.74 5.57 -7.83
N TRP A 86 -6.38 6.75 -7.30
CA TRP A 86 -7.16 7.47 -6.30
C TRP A 86 -7.01 8.98 -6.45
N ALA A 87 -8.00 9.72 -5.94
CA ALA A 87 -7.95 11.15 -5.75
C ALA A 87 -8.75 11.52 -4.49
N GLY A 88 -8.47 12.67 -3.89
CA GLY A 88 -9.21 13.12 -2.72
C GLY A 88 -9.27 14.64 -2.62
N ILE A 89 -10.31 15.14 -1.96
CA ILE A 89 -10.45 16.56 -1.62
C ILE A 89 -10.80 16.71 -0.13
N PRO A 90 -10.23 17.72 0.56
CA PRO A 90 -10.69 18.06 1.89
C PRO A 90 -12.10 18.67 1.82
N ARG A 91 -12.86 18.54 2.90
CA ARG A 91 -14.18 19.18 3.04
C ARG A 91 -14.25 19.96 4.36
N PRO A 92 -15.08 21.01 4.45
CA PRO A 92 -15.21 21.81 5.68
C PRO A 92 -15.70 21.02 6.90
N ALA A 93 -16.44 19.93 6.68
CA ALA A 93 -16.95 19.06 7.73
C ALA A 93 -17.08 17.61 7.19
N GLY A 94 -17.11 16.63 8.10
CA GLY A 94 -17.30 15.21 7.75
C GLY A 94 -16.08 14.52 7.13
N GLY A 95 -14.88 15.08 7.28
CA GLY A 95 -13.66 14.50 6.72
C GLY A 95 -13.54 14.63 5.19
N PRO A 96 -12.46 14.13 4.58
CA PRO A 96 -12.25 14.23 3.15
C PRO A 96 -13.21 13.34 2.36
N LEU A 97 -13.41 13.66 1.08
CA LEU A 97 -14.00 12.74 0.11
C LEU A 97 -12.88 12.11 -0.71
N ILE A 98 -12.82 10.78 -0.72
CA ILE A 98 -11.87 10.00 -1.49
C ILE A 98 -12.61 9.27 -2.60
N VAL A 99 -12.02 9.25 -3.80
CA VAL A 99 -12.45 8.36 -4.88
C VAL A 99 -11.29 7.46 -5.26
N PHE A 100 -11.56 6.17 -5.49
CA PHE A 100 -10.51 5.23 -5.89
C PHE A 100 -11.05 4.17 -6.85
N THR A 101 -10.17 3.58 -7.65
CA THR A 101 -10.50 2.43 -8.50
C THR A 101 -10.31 1.13 -7.74
N HIS A 102 -11.34 0.29 -7.68
CA HIS A 102 -11.20 -1.04 -7.11
C HIS A 102 -10.79 -2.05 -8.19
N TYR A 103 -9.71 -2.80 -7.94
CA TYR A 103 -9.16 -3.72 -8.94
C TYR A 103 -10.10 -4.85 -9.35
N ALA A 104 -10.96 -5.35 -8.45
CA ALA A 104 -11.77 -6.53 -8.75
C ALA A 104 -12.86 -6.24 -9.80
N ASP A 105 -13.43 -5.04 -9.77
CA ASP A 105 -14.53 -4.63 -10.66
C ASP A 105 -14.16 -3.51 -11.64
N GLN A 106 -12.97 -2.91 -11.49
CA GLN A 106 -12.48 -1.76 -12.26
C GLN A 106 -13.39 -0.52 -12.17
N ARG A 107 -14.23 -0.43 -11.13
CA ARG A 107 -15.13 0.71 -10.91
C ARG A 107 -14.46 1.77 -10.05
N LEU A 108 -14.91 3.01 -10.22
CA LEU A 108 -14.64 4.08 -9.26
C LEU A 108 -15.64 3.98 -8.11
N HIS A 109 -15.09 3.97 -6.89
CA HIS A 109 -15.83 3.98 -5.63
C HIS A 109 -15.55 5.29 -4.90
N ALA A 110 -16.56 5.82 -4.22
CA ALA A 110 -16.46 7.02 -3.41
C ALA A 110 -16.54 6.63 -1.93
N PHE A 111 -15.64 7.16 -1.11
CA PHE A 111 -15.47 6.79 0.28
C PHE A 111 -15.20 8.01 1.15
N GLU A 112 -15.84 8.04 2.32
CA GLU A 112 -15.70 9.07 3.34
C GLU A 112 -15.12 8.43 4.61
N PRO A 113 -13.81 8.51 4.87
CA PRO A 113 -13.13 7.71 5.89
C PRO A 113 -13.52 8.09 7.33
N ASP A 114 -14.07 9.28 7.54
CA ASP A 114 -14.53 9.73 8.86
C ASP A 114 -16.06 9.57 9.03
N ALA A 115 -16.77 9.09 8.01
CA ALA A 115 -18.18 8.77 8.08
C ALA A 115 -18.40 7.33 8.58
N PRO A 116 -19.48 7.04 9.32
CA PRO A 116 -19.80 5.68 9.71
C PRO A 116 -20.27 4.86 8.51
N GLY A 117 -19.60 3.73 8.25
CA GLY A 117 -19.98 2.79 7.21
C GLY A 117 -18.77 2.10 6.57
N PRO A 118 -18.97 1.00 5.83
CA PRO A 118 -17.93 0.44 4.99
C PRO A 118 -17.63 1.37 3.80
N PRO A 119 -16.46 1.23 3.16
CA PRO A 119 -16.17 1.82 1.86
C PRO A 119 -17.11 1.36 0.76
#